data_AF-A0A7R6WAN2-F1
#
_entry.id   AF-A0A7R6WAN2-F1
#
_cell.length_a   1.000
_cell.length_b   1.000
_cell.length_c   1.000
_cell.angle_alpha   90.00
_cell.angle_beta   90.00
_cell.angle_gamma   90.00
#
_symmetry.space_group_name_H-M   'P 1'
#
loop_
_entity.id
_entity.type
_entity.pdbx_description
1 polymer ?
#
loop_
_entity_poly.entity_id
_entity_poly.type
_entity_poly.pdbx_seq_one_letter_code
_entity_poly.pdbx_strand_id
1 'polypeptide(L)'
;MINLNLCRTSLFISLIALLSACTHQQSTNLYKQNFMHYNLANKQVHFDLDAAWNANNNGYNYNGYYQDDMTLRVPTGWKISITLTNLDANAPHSIVLTEVFATDDIPDELTGEFAIIKRAYTDSLFANESDTIHFQAKKGHYWLFCGVKRHGIDGMWLPLNIEANLQTPVIDFK
;
A
#
# COMPACT_ATOMS: atom_id res chain seq x y z
N MET A 1 -3.49 77.29 39.40
CA MET A 1 -2.89 77.88 38.18
C MET A 1 -3.58 77.28 36.96
N ILE A 2 -3.98 78.14 36.04
CA ILE A 2 -4.76 77.87 34.83
C ILE A 2 -3.96 76.99 33.84
N ASN A 3 -4.59 75.98 33.22
CA ASN A 3 -4.64 75.94 31.76
C ASN A 3 -5.70 74.99 31.17
N LEU A 4 -6.49 75.57 30.29
CA LEU A 4 -7.38 74.94 29.30
C LEU A 4 -6.56 74.12 28.30
N ASN A 5 -7.11 73.03 27.77
CA ASN A 5 -7.60 73.03 26.38
C ASN A 5 -8.27 71.70 26.01
N LEU A 6 -9.48 71.85 25.47
CA LEU A 6 -10.22 70.83 24.76
C LEU A 6 -9.45 70.40 23.50
N CYS A 7 -9.44 69.11 23.19
CA CYS A 7 -9.58 68.68 21.80
C CYS A 7 -10.33 67.36 21.75
N ARG A 8 -11.40 67.39 20.96
CA ARG A 8 -12.31 66.30 20.65
C ARG A 8 -11.55 65.22 19.87
N THR A 9 -11.90 63.95 20.02
CA THR A 9 -12.53 63.17 18.93
C THR A 9 -12.68 61.68 19.27
N SER A 10 -13.88 61.19 18.94
CA SER A 10 -14.19 59.85 18.45
C SER A 10 -14.16 58.66 19.42
N LEU A 11 -15.38 58.34 19.89
CA LEU A 11 -15.90 56.99 20.07
C LEU A 11 -15.36 56.03 18.98
N PHE A 12 -14.68 54.96 19.38
CA PHE A 12 -14.61 53.71 18.61
C PHE A 12 -15.21 52.61 19.47
N ILE A 13 -16.52 52.38 19.31
CA ILE A 13 -17.17 51.17 19.79
C ILE A 13 -16.74 50.05 18.83
N SER A 14 -15.71 49.28 19.21
CA SER A 14 -15.32 48.09 18.47
C SER A 14 -16.30 46.96 18.82
N LEU A 15 -17.29 46.78 17.97
CA LEU A 15 -18.20 45.65 17.96
C LEU A 15 -17.42 44.42 17.47
N ILE A 16 -16.94 43.59 18.40
CA ILE A 16 -16.29 42.32 18.07
C ILE A 16 -17.37 41.33 17.64
N ALA A 17 -17.62 41.25 16.34
CA ALA A 17 -18.39 40.17 15.74
C ALA A 17 -17.55 38.90 15.84
N LEU A 18 -17.96 37.97 16.71
CA LEU A 18 -17.45 36.60 16.75
C LEU A 18 -17.91 35.88 15.48
N LEU A 19 -17.13 36.03 14.40
CA LEU A 19 -17.23 35.15 13.25
C LEU A 19 -16.72 33.78 13.71
N SER A 20 -17.63 32.88 14.03
CA SER A 20 -17.36 31.45 14.09
C SER A 20 -16.83 31.03 12.72
N ALA A 21 -15.52 31.01 12.57
CA ALA A 21 -14.86 30.30 11.50
C ALA A 21 -15.18 28.81 11.73
N CYS A 22 -16.22 28.31 11.07
CA CYS A 22 -16.34 26.89 10.81
C CYS A 22 -15.12 26.51 9.97
N THR A 23 -14.05 26.10 10.65
CA THR A 23 -12.92 25.42 10.05
C THR A 23 -13.48 24.13 9.47
N HIS A 24 -13.90 24.18 8.20
CA HIS A 24 -14.12 22.98 7.40
C HIS A 24 -12.75 22.34 7.28
N GLN A 25 -12.47 21.40 8.20
CA GLN A 25 -11.33 20.53 8.10
C GLN A 25 -11.58 19.69 6.85
N GLN A 26 -11.13 20.19 5.70
CA GLN A 26 -10.97 19.36 4.51
C GLN A 26 -10.07 18.23 4.96
N SER A 27 -10.66 17.06 5.22
CA SER A 27 -9.93 15.82 5.27
C SER A 27 -9.07 15.83 4.03
N THR A 28 -7.74 15.87 4.21
CA THR A 28 -6.82 15.62 3.11
C THR A 28 -7.25 14.27 2.55
N ASN A 29 -7.89 14.31 1.39
CA ASN A 29 -8.18 13.14 0.59
C ASN A 29 -6.81 12.70 0.11
N LEU A 30 -6.07 12.03 1.00
CA LEU A 30 -4.83 11.33 0.69
C LEU A 30 -5.21 10.48 -0.49
N TYR A 31 -4.58 10.77 -1.64
CA TYR A 31 -4.81 10.14 -2.92
C TYR A 31 -5.22 8.68 -2.67
N LYS A 32 -6.48 8.31 -2.96
CA LYS A 32 -6.84 6.89 -2.98
C LYS A 32 -6.11 6.32 -4.18
N GLN A 33 -4.82 6.03 -4.00
CA GLN A 33 -3.96 5.54 -5.05
C GLN A 33 -4.53 4.20 -5.46
N ASN A 34 -4.87 4.12 -6.73
CA ASN A 34 -5.54 2.96 -7.26
C ASN A 34 -4.49 1.90 -7.59
N PHE A 35 -4.15 1.05 -6.62
CA PHE A 35 -3.18 -0.04 -6.79
C PHE A 35 -3.72 -1.21 -7.61
N MET A 36 -4.97 -1.15 -8.08
CA MET A 36 -5.65 -2.26 -8.74
C MET A 36 -6.41 -1.79 -9.98
N HIS A 37 -6.16 -2.46 -11.10
CA HIS A 37 -6.89 -2.27 -12.34
C HIS A 37 -7.42 -3.61 -12.81
N TYR A 38 -8.69 -3.71 -13.18
CA TYR A 38 -9.24 -4.99 -13.64
C TYR A 38 -10.14 -4.86 -14.86
N ASN A 39 -10.16 -5.91 -15.67
CA ASN A 39 -11.01 -6.05 -16.84
C ASN A 39 -11.94 -7.25 -16.64
N LEU A 40 -13.22 -6.97 -16.42
CA LEU A 40 -14.23 -7.99 -16.17
C LEU A 40 -14.45 -8.92 -17.37
N ALA A 41 -14.55 -8.36 -18.58
CA ALA A 41 -14.80 -9.14 -19.80
C ALA A 41 -13.68 -10.16 -20.07
N ASN A 42 -12.44 -9.75 -19.82
CA ASN A 42 -11.26 -10.60 -20.05
C ASN A 42 -10.82 -11.38 -18.80
N LYS A 43 -11.50 -11.21 -17.66
CA LYS A 43 -11.14 -11.79 -16.35
C LYS A 43 -9.67 -11.56 -16.01
N GLN A 44 -9.23 -10.31 -16.03
CA GLN A 44 -7.85 -9.92 -15.75
C GLN A 44 -7.79 -8.91 -14.63
N VAL A 45 -6.75 -9.00 -13.80
CA VAL A 45 -6.42 -8.02 -12.78
C VAL A 45 -4.93 -7.69 -12.84
N HIS A 46 -4.63 -6.42 -12.66
CA HIS A 46 -3.31 -5.87 -12.49
C HIS A 46 -3.21 -5.24 -11.11
N PHE A 47 -2.12 -5.53 -10.40
CA PHE A 47 -1.75 -4.86 -9.17
C PHE A 47 -0.40 -4.17 -9.35
N ASP A 48 -0.33 -2.91 -8.93
CA ASP A 48 0.92 -2.15 -8.84
C ASP A 48 1.38 -2.15 -7.39
N LEU A 49 2.55 -2.75 -7.13
CA LEU A 49 3.18 -2.82 -5.82
C LEU A 49 4.52 -2.10 -5.85
N ASP A 50 4.65 -1.08 -5.02
CA ASP A 50 5.87 -0.32 -4.83
C ASP A 50 6.51 -0.72 -3.50
N ALA A 51 7.67 -1.36 -3.55
CA ALA A 51 8.44 -1.67 -2.36
C ALA A 51 9.03 -0.40 -1.74
N ALA A 52 9.01 -0.32 -0.40
CA ALA A 52 9.47 0.82 0.38
C ALA A 52 8.79 2.14 -0.01
N TRP A 53 7.49 2.10 -0.33
CA TRP A 53 6.69 3.28 -0.70
C TRP A 53 6.77 4.40 0.34
N ASN A 54 6.85 4.03 1.62
CA ASN A 54 7.07 4.93 2.74
C ASN A 54 7.94 4.26 3.82
N ALA A 55 8.17 4.96 4.93
CA ALA A 55 8.99 4.47 6.05
C ALA A 55 8.30 3.44 6.96
N ASN A 56 7.05 3.02 6.67
CA ASN A 56 6.36 2.01 7.47
C ASN A 56 7.15 0.70 7.46
N ASN A 57 7.13 -0.01 8.59
CA ASN A 57 7.89 -1.24 8.79
C ASN A 57 9.37 -1.12 8.38
N ASN A 58 10.00 0.02 8.66
CA ASN A 58 11.39 0.32 8.27
C ASN A 58 11.65 0.24 6.75
N GLY A 59 10.63 0.50 5.92
CA GLY A 59 10.72 0.36 4.46
C GLY A 59 10.39 -1.04 3.94
N TYR A 60 10.18 -2.02 4.82
CA TYR A 60 9.83 -3.39 4.47
C TYR A 60 8.32 -3.54 4.25
N ASN A 61 7.84 -2.91 3.18
CA ASN A 61 6.43 -2.86 2.84
C ASN A 61 6.23 -2.86 1.32
N TYR A 62 5.03 -3.23 0.89
CA TYR A 62 4.53 -2.94 -0.45
C TYR A 62 3.41 -1.90 -0.34
N ASN A 63 3.52 -0.78 -1.04
CA ASN A 63 2.56 0.33 -0.99
C ASN A 63 2.32 0.92 0.43
N GLY A 64 3.27 0.72 1.35
CA GLY A 64 3.13 1.13 2.75
C GLY A 64 2.52 0.07 3.67
N TYR A 65 2.13 -1.09 3.11
CA TYR A 65 1.46 -2.21 3.77
C TYR A 65 2.38 -3.42 3.95
N TYR A 66 2.19 -4.15 5.03
CA TYR A 66 3.03 -5.28 5.44
C TYR A 66 2.24 -6.23 6.36
N GLN A 67 2.64 -7.50 6.38
CA GLN A 67 1.88 -8.56 7.02
C GLN A 67 0.45 -8.62 6.46
N ASP A 68 -0.57 -8.57 7.31
CA ASP A 68 -1.96 -8.79 6.94
C ASP A 68 -2.81 -7.51 6.96
N ASP A 69 -2.18 -6.34 6.96
CA ASP A 69 -2.84 -5.03 6.95
C ASP A 69 -3.52 -4.68 5.61
N MET A 70 -3.09 -5.31 4.50
CA MET A 70 -3.76 -5.26 3.19
C MET A 70 -3.84 -6.66 2.58
N THR A 71 -5.04 -7.08 2.18
CA THR A 71 -5.30 -8.35 1.51
C THR A 71 -5.78 -8.14 0.08
N LEU A 72 -5.10 -8.75 -0.88
CA LEU A 72 -5.52 -8.79 -2.28
C LEU A 72 -6.44 -10.00 -2.48
N ARG A 73 -7.63 -9.80 -3.04
CA ARG A 73 -8.59 -10.91 -3.29
C ARG A 73 -8.93 -10.97 -4.76
N VAL A 74 -8.82 -12.16 -5.34
CA VAL A 74 -9.03 -12.37 -6.78
C VAL A 74 -9.94 -13.58 -7.02
N PRO A 75 -10.88 -13.54 -7.97
CA PRO A 75 -11.65 -14.73 -8.28
C PRO A 75 -10.80 -15.82 -8.93
N THR A 76 -11.12 -17.07 -8.62
CA THR A 76 -10.47 -18.23 -9.23
C THR A 76 -10.58 -18.19 -10.76
N GLY A 77 -9.50 -18.52 -11.47
CA GLY A 77 -9.47 -18.54 -12.93
C GLY A 77 -9.29 -17.17 -13.60
N TRP A 78 -9.02 -16.10 -12.85
CA TRP A 78 -8.60 -14.82 -13.42
C TRP A 78 -7.11 -14.79 -13.76
N LYS A 79 -6.73 -14.04 -14.80
CA LYS A 79 -5.33 -13.75 -15.10
C LYS A 79 -4.85 -12.65 -14.16
N ILE A 80 -3.80 -12.94 -13.41
CA ILE A 80 -3.17 -11.99 -12.49
C ILE A 80 -1.90 -11.48 -13.15
N SER A 81 -1.70 -10.18 -13.06
CA SER A 81 -0.45 -9.50 -13.32
C SER A 81 -0.10 -8.64 -12.12
N ILE A 82 1.16 -8.64 -11.69
CA ILE A 82 1.64 -7.82 -10.58
C ILE A 82 2.94 -7.18 -11.03
N THR A 83 2.98 -5.86 -11.04
CA THR A 83 4.22 -5.10 -11.23
C THR A 83 4.79 -4.79 -9.85
N LEU A 84 6.05 -5.18 -9.64
CA LEU A 84 6.84 -4.70 -8.51
C LEU A 84 7.73 -3.57 -9.01
N THR A 85 7.73 -2.42 -8.33
CA THR A 85 8.75 -1.39 -8.46
C THR A 85 9.50 -1.28 -7.14
N ASN A 86 10.83 -1.27 -7.15
CA ASN A 86 11.60 -1.02 -5.94
C ASN A 86 11.94 0.47 -5.79
N LEU A 87 11.40 1.13 -4.77
CA LEU A 87 11.72 2.54 -4.44
C LEU A 87 12.80 2.69 -3.37
N ASP A 88 13.27 1.58 -2.79
CA ASP A 88 14.33 1.57 -1.79
C ASP A 88 15.70 1.80 -2.44
N ALA A 89 16.39 2.84 -2.00
CA ALA A 89 17.74 3.14 -2.46
C ALA A 89 18.82 2.23 -1.84
N ASN A 90 18.51 1.51 -0.76
CA ASN A 90 19.49 0.82 0.08
C ASN A 90 19.34 -0.70 0.11
N ALA A 91 18.15 -1.23 -0.20
CA ALA A 91 17.90 -2.66 -0.18
C ALA A 91 17.20 -3.15 -1.45
N PRO A 92 17.54 -4.35 -1.96
CA PRO A 92 16.75 -4.98 -3.00
C PRO A 92 15.44 -5.52 -2.41
N HIS A 93 14.44 -5.68 -3.27
CA HIS A 93 13.16 -6.31 -2.92
C HIS A 93 12.72 -7.25 -4.04
N SER A 94 11.94 -8.27 -3.71
CA SER A 94 11.39 -9.22 -4.68
C SER A 94 9.95 -9.59 -4.33
N ILE A 95 9.29 -10.35 -5.20
CA ILE A 95 8.07 -11.09 -4.86
C ILE A 95 8.34 -12.56 -5.12
N VAL A 96 7.93 -13.42 -4.18
CA VAL A 96 7.78 -14.86 -4.36
C VAL A 96 6.37 -15.23 -3.91
N LEU A 97 5.57 -15.83 -4.80
CA LEU A 97 4.26 -16.35 -4.43
C LEU A 97 4.41 -17.66 -3.66
N THR A 98 4.06 -17.65 -2.38
CA THR A 98 4.29 -18.76 -1.44
C THR A 98 2.99 -19.27 -0.84
N GLU A 99 3.03 -20.43 -0.19
CA GLU A 99 2.01 -20.78 0.81
C GLU A 99 2.08 -19.83 2.01
N VAL A 100 1.05 -19.86 2.85
CA VAL A 100 1.06 -19.13 4.12
C VAL A 100 1.95 -19.87 5.10
N PHE A 101 2.93 -19.19 5.70
CA PHE A 101 3.78 -19.74 6.74
C PHE A 101 3.17 -19.54 8.14
N ALA A 102 3.53 -20.43 9.08
CA ALA A 102 3.26 -20.19 10.49
C ALA A 102 4.15 -19.04 11.01
N THR A 103 3.70 -18.30 12.02
CA THR A 103 4.41 -17.10 12.52
C THR A 103 5.80 -17.41 13.08
N ASP A 104 6.01 -18.63 13.58
CA ASP A 104 7.26 -19.12 14.14
C ASP A 104 8.11 -19.92 13.13
N ASP A 105 7.66 -20.02 11.88
CA ASP A 105 8.30 -20.81 10.81
C ASP A 105 8.36 -20.03 9.48
N ILE A 106 8.56 -18.71 9.56
CA ILE A 106 8.79 -17.87 8.38
C ILE A 106 10.23 -18.07 7.89
N PRO A 107 10.45 -18.46 6.61
CA PRO A 107 11.80 -18.62 6.07
C PRO A 107 12.61 -17.32 6.08
N ASP A 108 13.92 -17.44 6.33
CA ASP A 108 14.84 -16.29 6.33
C ASP A 108 15.02 -15.71 4.94
N GLU A 109 15.03 -16.53 3.90
CA GLU A 109 15.26 -16.13 2.51
C GLU A 109 14.53 -17.10 1.57
N LEU A 110 13.99 -16.58 0.47
CA LEU A 110 13.39 -17.38 -0.60
C LEU A 110 13.77 -16.81 -1.96
N THR A 111 14.15 -17.69 -2.88
CA THR A 111 14.31 -17.32 -4.30
C THR A 111 13.10 -17.79 -5.11
N GLY A 112 13.09 -17.45 -6.40
CA GLY A 112 12.02 -17.86 -7.31
C GLY A 112 11.77 -19.36 -7.42
N GLU A 113 12.74 -20.21 -7.04
CA GLU A 113 12.58 -21.67 -7.07
C GLU A 113 11.52 -22.18 -6.08
N PHE A 114 11.20 -21.38 -5.05
CA PHE A 114 10.18 -21.69 -4.04
C PHE A 114 8.79 -21.19 -4.42
N ALA A 115 8.63 -20.52 -5.57
CA ALA A 115 7.32 -20.04 -6.01
C ALA A 115 6.38 -21.21 -6.27
N ILE A 116 5.23 -21.24 -5.58
CA ILE A 116 4.29 -22.36 -5.68
C ILE A 116 3.50 -22.38 -6.99
N ILE A 117 3.50 -21.25 -7.71
CA ILE A 117 3.05 -21.18 -9.09
C ILE A 117 4.26 -20.83 -9.96
N LYS A 118 4.47 -21.64 -11.01
CA LYS A 118 5.55 -21.45 -11.98
C LYS A 118 5.57 -20.00 -12.47
N ARG A 119 6.75 -19.35 -12.32
CA ARG A 119 7.02 -17.95 -12.71
C ARG A 119 6.20 -16.88 -11.95
N ALA A 120 5.57 -17.22 -10.83
CA ALA A 120 4.93 -16.25 -9.94
C ALA A 120 5.97 -15.68 -8.95
N TYR A 121 7.07 -15.14 -9.47
CA TYR A 121 8.13 -14.51 -8.71
C TYR A 121 8.90 -13.52 -9.60
N THR A 122 9.54 -12.53 -8.97
CA THR A 122 10.56 -11.69 -9.59
C THR A 122 11.94 -12.12 -9.09
N ASP A 123 13.00 -11.80 -9.84
CA ASP A 123 14.32 -11.73 -9.24
C ASP A 123 14.38 -10.57 -8.22
N SER A 124 15.49 -10.45 -7.48
CA SER A 124 15.73 -9.29 -6.63
C SER A 124 15.89 -8.03 -7.48
N LEU A 125 15.01 -7.06 -7.27
CA LEU A 125 15.02 -5.77 -7.93
C LEU A 125 15.74 -4.75 -7.06
N PHE A 126 16.69 -4.01 -7.62
CA PHE A 126 17.40 -2.91 -6.97
C PHE A 126 16.68 -1.57 -7.21
N ALA A 127 17.23 -0.49 -6.67
CA ALA A 127 16.62 0.84 -6.69
C ALA A 127 16.15 1.27 -8.10
N ASN A 128 14.87 1.60 -8.20
CA ASN A 128 14.13 2.01 -9.41
C ASN A 128 13.99 0.93 -10.49
N GLU A 129 14.36 -0.32 -10.20
CA GLU A 129 14.04 -1.43 -11.08
C GLU A 129 12.58 -1.86 -10.90
N SER A 130 12.02 -2.41 -11.98
CA SER A 130 10.67 -2.97 -11.97
C SER A 130 10.63 -4.26 -12.78
N ASP A 131 9.76 -5.18 -12.37
CA ASP A 131 9.45 -6.40 -13.10
C ASP A 131 7.97 -6.78 -12.91
N THR A 132 7.42 -7.51 -13.88
CA THR A 132 6.01 -7.90 -13.88
C THR A 132 5.87 -9.41 -13.93
N ILE A 133 5.21 -9.97 -12.92
CA ILE A 133 4.87 -11.39 -12.87
C ILE A 133 3.48 -11.63 -13.45
N HIS A 134 3.30 -12.77 -14.11
CA HIS A 134 2.04 -13.16 -14.71
C HIS A 134 1.70 -14.61 -14.37
N PHE A 135 0.50 -14.84 -13.85
CA PHE A 135 0.04 -16.18 -13.56
C PHE A 135 -1.49 -16.30 -13.57
N GLN A 136 -1.96 -17.55 -13.63
CA GLN A 136 -3.37 -17.87 -13.57
C GLN A 136 -3.78 -18.09 -12.11
N ALA A 137 -4.85 -17.40 -11.67
CA ALA A 137 -5.36 -17.51 -10.31
C ALA A 137 -5.88 -18.94 -10.02
N LYS A 138 -5.24 -19.65 -9.10
CA LYS A 138 -5.69 -20.95 -8.57
C LYS A 138 -6.22 -20.74 -7.16
N LYS A 139 -7.36 -21.35 -6.81
CA LYS A 139 -7.98 -21.21 -5.49
C LYS A 139 -6.97 -21.53 -4.37
N GLY A 140 -6.87 -20.67 -3.38
CA GLY A 140 -5.96 -20.84 -2.25
C GLY A 140 -5.72 -19.54 -1.48
N HIS A 141 -4.98 -19.67 -0.38
CA HIS A 141 -4.44 -18.56 0.39
C HIS A 141 -2.93 -18.56 0.19
N TYR A 142 -2.39 -17.41 -0.23
CA TYR A 142 -0.98 -17.27 -0.57
C TYR A 142 -0.42 -16.01 0.07
N TRP A 143 0.90 -15.90 0.12
CA TRP A 143 1.58 -14.64 0.36
C TRP A 143 2.32 -14.18 -0.90
N LEU A 144 2.24 -12.88 -1.16
CA LEU A 144 3.24 -12.17 -1.96
C LEU A 144 4.38 -11.83 -1.00
N PHE A 145 5.41 -12.66 -0.97
CA PHE A 145 6.48 -12.62 0.03
C PHE A 145 7.74 -11.97 -0.53
N CYS A 146 8.36 -11.05 0.21
CA CYS A 146 9.68 -10.56 -0.16
C CYS A 146 10.73 -11.60 0.19
N GLY A 147 11.33 -12.18 -0.84
CA GLY A 147 12.28 -13.29 -0.70
C GLY A 147 13.67 -12.89 -0.23
N VAL A 148 13.96 -11.59 -0.16
CA VAL A 148 15.26 -11.08 0.29
C VAL A 148 15.46 -11.41 1.77
N LYS A 149 16.69 -11.80 2.10
CA LYS A 149 17.07 -12.25 3.44
C LYS A 149 16.52 -11.34 4.55
N ARG A 150 15.85 -11.96 5.53
CA ARG A 150 15.13 -11.37 6.67
C ARG A 150 13.89 -10.52 6.36
N HIS A 151 13.69 -10.03 5.13
CA HIS A 151 12.59 -9.09 4.85
C HIS A 151 11.21 -9.68 5.16
N GLY A 152 10.99 -10.95 4.79
CA GLY A 152 9.74 -11.65 5.11
C GLY A 152 9.54 -11.95 6.60
N ILE A 153 10.60 -12.30 7.33
CA ILE A 153 10.57 -12.43 8.81
C ILE A 153 10.20 -11.10 9.45
N ASP A 154 10.76 -10.00 8.93
CA ASP A 154 10.47 -8.64 9.39
C ASP A 154 9.11 -8.13 8.87
N GLY A 155 8.30 -8.99 8.23
CA GLY A 155 6.88 -8.75 7.93
C GLY A 155 6.58 -8.34 6.48
N MET A 156 7.56 -8.34 5.58
CA MET A 156 7.35 -7.90 4.19
C MET A 156 6.68 -8.96 3.33
N TRP A 157 5.39 -9.12 3.55
CA TRP A 157 4.51 -9.94 2.74
C TRP A 157 3.09 -9.37 2.76
N LEU A 158 2.27 -9.76 1.78
CA LEU A 158 0.84 -9.44 1.74
C LEU A 158 0.02 -10.69 1.38
N PRO A 159 -1.14 -10.93 2.01
CA PRO A 159 -2.04 -11.99 1.61
C PRO A 159 -2.59 -11.78 0.19
N LEU A 160 -2.51 -12.82 -0.62
CA LEU A 160 -3.26 -12.97 -1.87
C LEU A 160 -4.24 -14.13 -1.71
N ASN A 161 -5.52 -13.82 -1.55
CA ASN A 161 -6.59 -14.80 -1.44
C ASN A 161 -7.29 -15.01 -2.78
N ILE A 162 -7.26 -16.24 -3.27
CA ILE A 162 -7.93 -16.62 -4.52
C ILE A 162 -9.17 -17.45 -4.20
N GLU A 163 -10.34 -16.91 -4.54
CA GLU A 163 -11.61 -17.40 -4.01
C GLU A 163 -12.58 -17.79 -5.12
N ALA A 164 -13.46 -18.77 -4.88
CA ALA A 164 -14.40 -19.26 -5.89
C ALA A 164 -15.66 -18.39 -6.04
N ASN A 165 -16.09 -17.71 -4.96
CA ASN A 165 -17.37 -17.00 -4.89
C ASN A 165 -17.24 -15.49 -5.11
N LEU A 166 -16.05 -15.00 -5.40
CA LEU A 166 -15.79 -13.59 -5.67
C LEU A 166 -16.15 -13.27 -7.13
N GLN A 167 -16.87 -12.17 -7.38
CA GLN A 167 -17.26 -11.78 -8.75
C GLN A 167 -16.21 -10.91 -9.43
N THR A 168 -15.57 -10.03 -8.66
CA THR A 168 -14.54 -9.09 -9.11
C THR A 168 -13.42 -9.01 -8.08
N PRO A 169 -12.17 -8.73 -8.50
CA PRO A 169 -11.08 -8.46 -7.57
C PRO A 169 -11.41 -7.34 -6.58
N VAL A 170 -10.92 -7.46 -5.35
CA VAL A 170 -11.05 -6.44 -4.30
C VAL A 170 -9.76 -6.35 -3.48
N ILE A 171 -9.54 -5.20 -2.86
CA ILE A 171 -8.50 -5.00 -1.85
C ILE A 171 -9.21 -4.69 -0.54
N ASP A 172 -8.91 -5.48 0.48
CA ASP A 172 -9.40 -5.29 1.85
C ASP A 172 -8.25 -4.74 2.72
N PHE A 173 -8.53 -3.72 3.53
CA PHE A 173 -7.58 -3.10 4.46
C PHE A 173 -8.02 -3.37 5.90
N LYS A 174 -7.08 -3.50 6.85
CA LYS A 174 -7.35 -3.65 8.28
C LYS A 174 -7.25 -2.34 9.06
#